data_AF-A0A967F6K2-F1
#
_entry.id   AF-A0A967F6K2-F1
#
_cell.length_a   1.000
_cell.length_b   1.000
_cell.length_c   1.000
_cell.angle_alpha   90.00
_cell.angle_beta   90.00
_cell.angle_gamma   90.00
#
_symmetry.space_group_name_H-M   'P 1'
#
loop_
_entity.id
_entity.type
_entity.pdbx_description
1 polymer ?
#
loop_
_entity_poly.entity_id
_entity_poly.type
_entity_poly.pdbx_seq_one_letter_code
_entity_poly.pdbx_strand_id
1 'polypeptide(L)'
;MNSAIYEGRVRHRRRSPTGHEFVYRMFMVYLDLAELDTVFKGRWLWSASKAAPARFRRENHLGDPAVPLDRAVRDLVATQTGRRPAGPVRLLTQLSYFGYCFNPVSFYYCFDADDRQVEAIVAEVNNTPWGERHCYVLGEAMNEGHAGHKRYRPSKEMHVSPFMPMDVDYDWRFSRPSDRLFVHMENSQHSAKIFDATLDLNRTEIRAGSLARVLATYPLMTLKIIFGIHWQALKLFIKGVPVHDHPDKARLAREHAR
;
A
#
# COMPACT_ATOMS: atom_id res chain seq x y z
N MET A 1 15.72 -6.98 16.04
CA MET A 1 14.85 -5.93 15.47
C MET A 1 14.25 -6.46 14.18
N ASN A 2 12.93 -6.52 14.12
CA ASN A 2 12.18 -7.05 12.99
C ASN A 2 11.99 -6.00 11.90
N SER A 3 11.89 -4.72 12.31
CA SER A 3 11.76 -3.58 11.41
C SER A 3 12.93 -3.48 10.43
N ALA A 4 12.63 -3.08 9.20
CA ALA A 4 13.56 -3.03 8.08
C ALA A 4 13.17 -1.94 7.08
N ILE A 5 14.06 -1.71 6.13
CA ILE A 5 13.78 -0.96 4.90
C ILE A 5 13.62 -1.99 3.78
N TYR A 6 12.60 -1.84 2.95
CA TYR A 6 12.46 -2.62 1.73
C TYR A 6 12.68 -1.72 0.53
N GLU A 7 13.68 -2.00 -0.29
CA GLU A 7 14.04 -1.20 -1.47
C GLU A 7 13.98 -2.04 -2.74
N GLY A 8 13.41 -1.48 -3.80
CA GLY A 8 13.35 -2.15 -5.08
C GLY A 8 12.57 -1.34 -6.10
N ARG A 9 11.62 -1.99 -6.78
CA ARG A 9 10.92 -1.42 -7.93
C ARG A 9 9.43 -1.60 -7.83
N VAL A 10 8.71 -0.64 -8.41
CA VAL A 10 7.31 -0.80 -8.77
C VAL A 10 7.19 -0.76 -10.28
N ARG A 11 6.46 -1.73 -10.83
CA ARG A 11 6.06 -1.78 -12.24
C ARG A 11 4.56 -1.63 -12.32
N HIS A 12 4.10 -0.74 -13.18
CA HIS A 12 2.71 -0.66 -13.60
C HIS A 12 2.64 -0.95 -15.09
N ARG A 13 1.79 -1.90 -15.48
CA ARG A 13 1.56 -2.26 -16.87
C ARG A 13 0.08 -2.27 -17.16
N ARG A 14 -0.35 -1.41 -18.07
CA ARG A 14 -1.65 -1.43 -18.73
C ARG A 14 -1.52 -2.14 -20.07
N ARG A 15 -2.38 -3.12 -20.31
CA ARG A 15 -2.44 -3.91 -21.54
C ARG A 15 -3.54 -3.41 -22.49
N SER A 16 -4.65 -2.95 -21.93
CA SER A 16 -5.84 -2.51 -22.67
C SER A 16 -6.39 -1.19 -22.09
N PRO A 17 -7.02 -0.31 -22.91
CA PRO A 17 -7.16 -0.39 -24.37
C PRO A 17 -5.87 -0.07 -25.12
N THR A 18 -4.97 0.71 -24.50
CA THR A 18 -3.68 1.10 -25.07
C THR A 18 -2.55 0.63 -24.15
N GLY A 19 -1.56 -0.04 -24.75
CA GLY A 19 -0.36 -0.49 -24.05
C GLY A 19 0.39 0.66 -23.39
N HIS A 20 0.67 0.53 -22.10
CA HIS A 20 1.49 1.47 -21.36
C HIS A 20 2.15 0.80 -20.16
N GLU A 21 3.47 0.88 -20.08
CA GLU A 21 4.23 0.37 -18.95
C GLU A 21 5.19 1.44 -18.43
N PHE A 22 5.37 1.47 -17.10
CA PHE A 22 6.45 2.21 -16.48
C PHE A 22 6.95 1.48 -15.23
N VAL A 23 8.25 1.62 -14.99
CA VAL A 23 8.95 1.08 -13.82
C VAL A 23 9.69 2.21 -13.13
N TYR A 24 9.61 2.27 -11.81
CA TYR A 24 10.40 3.20 -11.02
C TYR A 24 10.92 2.55 -9.75
N ARG A 25 12.03 3.08 -9.23
CA ARG A 25 12.62 2.64 -7.97
C ARG A 25 11.96 3.35 -6.81
N MET A 26 11.80 2.62 -5.72
CA MET A 26 11.33 3.17 -4.45
C MET A 26 11.83 2.35 -3.27
N PHE A 27 11.73 2.92 -2.08
CA PHE A 27 11.83 2.19 -0.82
C PHE A 27 10.56 2.35 -0.01
N MET A 28 10.24 1.39 0.85
CA MET A 28 9.20 1.47 1.87
C MET A 28 9.83 1.09 3.21
N VAL A 29 9.28 1.59 4.31
CA VAL A 29 9.66 1.09 5.64
C VAL A 29 8.76 -0.08 5.99
N TYR A 30 9.36 -1.09 6.61
CA TYR A 30 8.65 -2.21 7.21
C TYR A 30 8.82 -2.12 8.71
N LEU A 31 7.75 -1.79 9.41
CA LEU A 31 7.78 -1.47 10.84
C LEU A 31 7.03 -2.55 11.60
N ASP A 32 7.72 -3.20 12.54
CA ASP A 32 7.04 -3.95 13.57
C ASP A 32 6.37 -2.96 14.52
N LEU A 33 5.05 -3.04 14.67
CA LEU A 33 4.30 -2.02 15.41
C LEU A 33 4.69 -1.98 16.89
N ALA A 34 5.19 -3.10 17.45
CA ALA A 34 5.72 -3.13 18.81
C ALA A 34 7.07 -2.42 18.96
N GLU A 35 7.79 -2.16 17.85
CA GLU A 35 9.10 -1.52 17.85
C GLU A 35 9.03 0.00 17.60
N LEU A 36 7.85 0.57 17.32
CA LEU A 36 7.69 1.96 16.85
C LEU A 36 8.39 3.01 17.74
N ASP A 37 8.33 2.84 19.07
CA ASP A 37 8.93 3.80 20.01
C ASP A 37 10.47 3.75 20.03
N THR A 38 11.07 2.66 19.54
CA THR A 38 12.51 2.40 19.67
C THR A 38 13.23 2.32 18.33
N VAL A 39 12.53 2.01 17.23
CA VAL A 39 13.10 1.75 15.89
C VAL A 39 13.96 2.90 15.35
N PHE A 40 13.64 4.15 15.71
CA PHE A 40 14.38 5.35 15.29
C PHE A 40 15.17 6.03 16.41
N LYS A 41 15.35 5.36 17.56
CA LYS A 41 16.09 5.95 18.70
C LYS A 41 17.52 6.29 18.29
N GLY A 42 17.94 7.53 18.57
CA GLY A 42 19.26 8.04 18.18
C GLY A 42 19.42 8.32 16.67
N ARG A 43 18.32 8.57 15.94
CA ARG A 43 18.33 8.98 14.52
C ARG A 43 17.68 10.35 14.38
N TRP A 44 18.46 11.40 14.24
CA TRP A 44 17.93 12.78 14.19
C TRP A 44 17.06 13.08 12.95
N LEU A 45 17.26 12.36 11.84
CA LEU A 45 16.46 12.52 10.62
C LEU A 45 15.16 11.70 10.61
N TRP A 46 14.95 10.83 11.61
CA TRP A 46 13.87 9.84 11.62
C TRP A 46 13.12 9.88 12.95
N SER A 47 11.79 9.80 12.92
CA SER A 47 11.03 9.72 14.16
C SER A 47 9.68 9.05 13.99
N ALA A 48 9.21 8.40 15.05
CA ALA A 48 7.84 7.91 15.15
C ALA A 48 6.92 8.85 15.94
N SER A 49 7.48 9.86 16.62
CA SER A 49 6.72 10.73 17.54
C SER A 49 7.03 12.21 17.31
N LYS A 50 8.32 12.58 17.26
CA LYS A 50 8.78 13.97 17.14
C LYS A 50 8.84 14.43 15.68
N ALA A 51 8.94 15.74 15.48
CA ALA A 51 9.19 16.30 14.15
C ALA A 51 10.56 15.83 13.64
N ALA A 52 10.59 15.31 12.41
CA ALA A 52 11.78 14.85 11.72
C ALA A 52 11.51 14.86 10.21
N PRO A 53 12.55 14.95 9.37
CA PRO A 53 12.42 14.79 7.92
C PRO A 53 11.67 13.54 7.52
N ALA A 54 12.02 12.36 8.03
CA ALA A 54 11.23 11.14 7.86
C ALA A 54 10.45 10.85 9.14
N ARG A 55 9.12 10.97 9.07
CA ARG A 55 8.25 10.84 10.25
C ARG A 55 7.10 9.87 10.02
N PHE A 56 6.97 8.89 10.90
CA PHE A 56 5.73 8.13 11.03
C PHE A 56 4.69 9.00 11.73
N ARG A 57 3.50 9.09 11.12
CA ARG A 57 2.39 9.88 11.63
C ARG A 57 1.17 8.99 11.74
N ARG A 58 0.69 8.79 12.96
CA ARG A 58 -0.46 7.94 13.26
C ARG A 58 -1.72 8.33 12.46
N GLU A 59 -1.92 9.63 12.20
CA GLU A 59 -3.04 10.19 11.41
C GLU A 59 -3.10 9.70 9.95
N ASN A 60 -1.95 9.30 9.39
CA ASN A 60 -1.87 8.86 8.00
C ASN A 60 -2.24 7.37 7.81
N HIS A 61 -2.66 6.71 8.89
CA HIS A 61 -2.90 5.26 8.93
C HIS A 61 -4.28 4.92 9.50
N LEU A 62 -4.72 3.70 9.25
CA LEU A 62 -6.02 3.12 9.58
C LEU A 62 -6.58 3.55 10.94
N GLY A 63 -7.86 3.91 10.97
CA GLY A 63 -8.64 4.12 12.20
C GLY A 63 -8.34 5.43 12.92
N ASP A 64 -8.95 5.59 14.09
CA ASP A 64 -8.82 6.77 14.94
C ASP A 64 -7.36 6.99 15.39
N PRO A 65 -6.75 8.16 15.15
CA PRO A 65 -5.39 8.46 15.58
C PRO A 65 -5.17 8.39 17.10
N ALA A 66 -6.21 8.52 17.92
CA ALA A 66 -6.13 8.36 19.37
C ALA A 66 -5.97 6.88 19.79
N VAL A 67 -6.31 5.93 18.90
CA VAL A 67 -6.17 4.49 19.16
C VAL A 67 -4.83 4.01 18.62
N PRO A 68 -4.03 3.25 19.40
CA PRO A 68 -2.79 2.64 18.90
C PRO A 68 -3.03 1.84 17.61
N LEU A 69 -2.17 2.02 16.61
CA LEU A 69 -2.38 1.44 15.28
C LEU A 69 -2.47 -0.10 15.33
N ASP A 70 -1.66 -0.75 16.16
CA ASP A 70 -1.72 -2.20 16.37
C ASP A 70 -3.13 -2.66 16.79
N ARG A 71 -3.73 -1.96 17.76
CA ARG A 71 -5.09 -2.24 18.22
C ARG A 71 -6.11 -2.02 17.12
N ALA A 72 -6.03 -0.89 16.41
CA ALA A 72 -6.96 -0.58 15.32
C ALA A 72 -6.94 -1.65 14.21
N VAL A 73 -5.76 -2.14 13.84
CA VAL A 73 -5.61 -3.23 12.86
C VAL A 73 -6.23 -4.52 13.38
N ARG A 74 -5.91 -4.93 14.61
CA ARG A 74 -6.46 -6.16 15.20
C ARG A 74 -7.97 -6.12 15.35
N ASP A 75 -8.53 -4.98 15.75
CA ASP A 75 -9.97 -4.77 15.89
C ASP A 75 -10.66 -4.89 14.52
N LEU A 76 -10.08 -4.29 13.48
CA LEU A 76 -10.59 -4.38 12.10
C LEU A 76 -10.57 -5.83 11.60
N VAL A 77 -9.45 -6.54 11.76
CA VAL A 77 -9.32 -7.93 11.32
C VAL A 77 -10.29 -8.84 12.07
N ALA A 78 -10.42 -8.68 13.39
CA ALA A 78 -11.38 -9.43 14.19
C ALA A 78 -12.82 -9.20 13.72
N THR A 79 -13.17 -7.95 13.42
CA THR A 79 -14.52 -7.59 12.96
C THR A 79 -14.85 -8.21 11.59
N GLN A 80 -13.92 -8.18 10.63
CA GLN A 80 -14.21 -8.67 9.27
C GLN A 80 -14.00 -10.18 9.09
N THR A 81 -13.17 -10.82 9.91
CA THR A 81 -12.83 -12.25 9.75
C THR A 81 -13.33 -13.13 10.89
N GLY A 82 -13.82 -12.54 11.98
CA GLY A 82 -14.18 -13.25 13.21
C GLY A 82 -12.97 -13.72 14.04
N ARG A 83 -11.74 -13.54 13.55
CA ARG A 83 -10.51 -13.97 14.23
C ARG A 83 -9.60 -12.77 14.51
N ARG A 84 -9.32 -12.53 15.79
CA ARG A 84 -8.35 -11.51 16.19
C ARG A 84 -6.92 -12.06 16.03
N PRO A 85 -6.02 -11.34 15.33
CA PRO A 85 -4.62 -11.75 15.28
C PRO A 85 -3.99 -11.78 16.68
N ALA A 86 -3.26 -12.86 16.99
CA ALA A 86 -2.55 -13.03 18.25
C ALA A 86 -1.06 -12.65 18.16
N GLY A 87 -0.45 -12.78 16.98
CA GLY A 87 0.96 -12.51 16.75
C GLY A 87 1.31 -11.04 16.52
N PRO A 88 2.55 -10.75 16.10
CA PRO A 88 2.97 -9.41 15.74
C PRO A 88 2.22 -8.88 14.51
N VAL A 89 1.99 -7.57 14.50
CA VAL A 89 1.48 -6.84 13.33
C VAL A 89 2.61 -6.00 12.77
N ARG A 90 2.91 -6.18 11.47
CA ARG A 90 3.99 -5.46 10.79
C ARG A 90 3.48 -4.70 9.59
N LEU A 91 3.90 -3.46 9.48
CA LEU A 91 3.40 -2.48 8.51
C LEU A 91 4.45 -2.20 7.43
N LEU A 92 4.15 -2.52 6.17
CA LEU A 92 4.87 -2.01 5.01
C LEU A 92 4.20 -0.71 4.52
N THR A 93 4.90 0.43 4.62
CA THR A 93 4.30 1.73 4.30
C THR A 93 5.31 2.77 3.81
N GLN A 94 4.81 3.87 3.25
CA GLN A 94 5.54 5.14 3.22
C GLN A 94 5.33 5.94 4.50
N LEU A 95 6.36 6.69 4.89
CA LEU A 95 6.28 7.70 5.95
C LEU A 95 5.99 9.09 5.35
N SER A 96 5.81 10.07 6.22
CA SER A 96 5.91 11.47 5.80
C SER A 96 7.38 11.85 5.60
N TYR A 97 7.72 12.40 4.45
CA TYR A 97 9.07 12.91 4.15
C TYR A 97 9.00 14.41 3.93
N PHE A 98 9.80 15.17 4.68
CA PHE A 98 9.87 16.63 4.65
C PHE A 98 8.48 17.30 4.78
N GLY A 99 7.65 16.75 5.67
CA GLY A 99 6.29 17.26 5.92
C GLY A 99 5.22 16.81 4.94
N TYR A 100 5.59 16.13 3.85
CA TYR A 100 4.64 15.63 2.85
C TYR A 100 4.46 14.12 2.96
N CYS A 101 3.23 13.63 2.83
CA CYS A 101 2.91 12.20 2.81
C CYS A 101 2.27 11.79 1.48
N PHE A 102 2.88 10.86 0.76
CA PHE A 102 2.25 10.16 -0.36
C PHE A 102 2.32 8.66 -0.10
N ASN A 103 1.18 8.07 0.26
CA ASN A 103 1.10 6.68 0.64
C ASN A 103 -0.10 6.00 -0.02
N PRO A 104 0.01 5.63 -1.31
CA PRO A 104 -1.12 5.10 -2.08
C PRO A 104 -1.61 3.76 -1.53
N VAL A 105 -0.73 2.97 -0.92
CA VAL A 105 -1.09 1.72 -0.27
C VAL A 105 -0.14 1.40 0.89
N SER A 106 -0.71 0.96 2.01
CA SER A 106 0.00 0.30 3.11
C SER A 106 -0.45 -1.15 3.23
N PHE A 107 0.46 -2.04 3.63
CA PHE A 107 0.13 -3.44 3.91
C PHE A 107 0.45 -3.79 5.36
N TYR A 108 -0.55 -4.22 6.10
CA TYR A 108 -0.41 -4.74 7.46
C TYR A 108 -0.39 -6.27 7.39
N TYR A 109 0.75 -6.87 7.73
CA TYR A 109 0.91 -8.32 7.84
C TYR A 109 0.65 -8.72 9.28
N CYS A 110 -0.44 -9.46 9.50
CA CYS A 110 -0.81 -10.00 10.81
C CYS A 110 -0.33 -11.44 10.90
N PHE A 111 0.62 -11.69 11.81
CA PHE A 111 1.20 -13.01 12.00
C PHE A 111 0.42 -13.84 13.04
N ASP A 112 0.60 -15.16 12.99
CA ASP A 112 0.22 -16.08 14.05
C ASP A 112 1.02 -15.83 15.33
N ALA A 113 0.56 -16.40 16.45
CA ALA A 113 1.18 -16.20 17.76
C ALA A 113 2.68 -16.57 17.80
N ASP A 114 3.08 -17.56 16.98
CA ASP A 114 4.45 -18.06 16.88
C ASP A 114 5.34 -17.27 15.91
N ASP A 115 4.81 -16.24 15.23
CA ASP A 115 5.52 -15.43 14.25
C ASP A 115 6.08 -16.22 13.05
N ARG A 116 5.35 -17.26 12.64
CA ARG A 116 5.71 -18.18 11.55
C ARG A 116 4.92 -17.91 10.28
N GLN A 117 3.61 -17.70 10.39
CA GLN A 117 2.73 -17.57 9.23
C GLN A 117 1.95 -16.26 9.28
N VAL A 118 1.67 -15.71 8.09
CA VAL A 118 0.75 -14.57 7.95
C VAL A 118 -0.66 -15.14 7.89
N GLU A 119 -1.51 -14.79 8.86
CA GLU A 119 -2.92 -15.23 8.96
C GLU A 119 -3.88 -14.23 8.31
N ALA A 120 -3.49 -12.95 8.24
CA ALA A 120 -4.26 -11.92 7.57
C ALA A 120 -3.36 -10.83 7.00
N ILE A 121 -3.77 -10.25 5.88
CA ILE A 121 -3.17 -9.03 5.31
C ILE A 121 -4.25 -7.96 5.23
N VAL A 122 -4.00 -6.77 5.78
CA VAL A 122 -4.85 -5.61 5.54
C VAL A 122 -4.17 -4.73 4.50
N ALA A 123 -4.81 -4.51 3.36
CA ALA A 123 -4.37 -3.55 2.36
C ALA A 123 -5.15 -2.24 2.54
N GLU A 124 -4.50 -1.25 3.14
CA GLU A 124 -5.03 0.11 3.28
C GLU A 124 -4.69 0.88 2.01
N VAL A 125 -5.70 1.14 1.19
CA VAL A 125 -5.57 1.88 -0.07
C VAL A 125 -6.05 3.31 0.16
N ASN A 126 -5.21 4.27 -0.23
CA ASN A 126 -5.53 5.70 -0.14
C ASN A 126 -5.66 6.30 -1.54
N ASN A 127 -6.78 6.96 -1.80
CA ASN A 127 -7.04 7.64 -3.05
C ASN A 127 -6.71 9.14 -2.92
N THR A 128 -5.51 9.54 -3.34
CA THR A 128 -5.15 10.96 -3.51
C THR A 128 -5.41 11.31 -4.99
N PRO A 129 -6.24 12.31 -5.35
CA PRO A 129 -6.62 13.54 -4.61
C PRO A 129 -7.95 13.53 -3.83
N TRP A 130 -8.78 12.48 -3.90
CA TRP A 130 -10.13 12.50 -3.32
C TRP A 130 -10.20 12.31 -1.80
N GLY A 131 -9.07 11.98 -1.15
CA GLY A 131 -8.97 11.87 0.31
C GLY A 131 -9.63 10.61 0.86
N GLU A 132 -10.05 9.68 0.01
CA GLU A 132 -10.71 8.45 0.40
C GLU A 132 -9.71 7.41 0.87
N ARG A 133 -10.15 6.57 1.81
CA ARG A 133 -9.37 5.47 2.35
C ARG A 133 -10.25 4.24 2.48
N HIS A 134 -9.76 3.09 2.04
CA HIS A 134 -10.46 1.83 2.15
C HIS A 134 -9.47 0.74 2.54
N CYS A 135 -9.92 -0.19 3.39
CA CYS A 135 -9.10 -1.29 3.89
C CYS A 135 -9.70 -2.62 3.45
N TYR A 136 -9.01 -3.31 2.55
CA TYR A 136 -9.33 -4.69 2.20
C TYR A 136 -8.70 -5.62 3.25
N VAL A 137 -9.51 -6.35 4.01
CA VAL A 137 -9.01 -7.35 4.95
C VAL A 137 -8.99 -8.70 4.24
N LEU A 138 -7.80 -9.30 4.15
CA LEU A 138 -7.53 -10.54 3.43
C LEU A 138 -7.15 -11.62 4.45
N GLY A 139 -8.16 -12.24 5.07
CA GLY A 139 -7.99 -13.31 6.06
C GLY A 139 -7.74 -14.69 5.44
N GLU A 140 -7.24 -15.63 6.24
CA GLU A 140 -6.85 -16.98 5.78
C GLU A 140 -7.95 -17.75 5.05
N ALA A 141 -9.22 -17.60 5.44
CA ALA A 141 -10.35 -18.30 4.80
C ALA A 141 -10.54 -17.91 3.32
N MET A 142 -10.04 -16.74 2.91
CA MET A 142 -10.08 -16.25 1.51
C MET A 142 -8.81 -16.59 0.73
N ASN A 143 -7.82 -17.21 1.36
CA ASN A 143 -6.53 -17.49 0.75
C ASN A 143 -6.65 -18.69 -0.22
N GLU A 144 -6.47 -18.42 -1.50
CA GLU A 144 -6.41 -19.44 -2.56
C GLU A 144 -4.96 -19.79 -2.95
N GLY A 145 -3.98 -19.30 -2.18
CA GLY A 145 -2.56 -19.58 -2.36
C GLY A 145 -2.09 -20.79 -1.56
N HIS A 146 -0.77 -20.89 -1.40
CA HIS A 146 -0.12 -21.95 -0.61
C HIS A 146 0.82 -21.36 0.45
N ALA A 147 1.43 -22.23 1.27
CA ALA A 147 2.39 -21.78 2.28
C ALA A 147 3.48 -20.88 1.65
N GLY A 148 3.70 -19.71 2.24
CA GLY A 148 4.65 -18.70 1.76
C GLY A 148 4.16 -17.76 0.64
N HIS A 149 3.06 -18.10 -0.05
CA HIS A 149 2.48 -17.30 -1.13
C HIS A 149 0.97 -17.22 -1.01
N LYS A 150 0.45 -16.06 -0.60
CA LYS A 150 -0.98 -15.83 -0.45
C LYS A 150 -1.58 -15.33 -1.76
N ARG A 151 -2.81 -15.74 -2.07
CA ARG A 151 -3.58 -15.25 -3.21
C ARG A 151 -5.01 -14.94 -2.78
N TYR A 152 -5.52 -13.78 -3.20
CA TYR A 152 -6.85 -13.30 -2.86
C TYR A 152 -7.52 -12.68 -4.07
N ARG A 153 -8.85 -12.74 -4.14
CA ARG A 153 -9.67 -12.07 -5.16
C ARG A 153 -10.78 -11.23 -4.52
N PRO A 154 -10.42 -10.14 -3.81
CA PRO A 154 -11.42 -9.28 -3.20
C PRO A 154 -12.25 -8.59 -4.28
N SER A 155 -13.53 -8.32 -3.99
CA SER A 155 -14.35 -7.46 -4.84
C SER A 155 -13.80 -6.03 -4.82
N LYS A 156 -13.82 -5.34 -5.96
CA LYS A 156 -13.35 -3.95 -6.03
C LYS A 156 -14.38 -2.99 -5.44
N GLU A 157 -13.97 -2.28 -4.39
CA GLU A 157 -14.84 -1.35 -3.65
C GLU A 157 -14.41 0.12 -3.73
N MET A 158 -13.23 0.40 -4.30
CA MET A 158 -12.69 1.76 -4.40
C MET A 158 -12.25 2.13 -5.82
N HIS A 159 -12.66 3.32 -6.27
CA HIS A 159 -12.28 3.87 -7.57
C HIS A 159 -10.92 4.60 -7.51
N VAL A 160 -9.86 3.79 -7.46
CA VAL A 160 -8.46 4.25 -7.27
C VAL A 160 -7.82 4.92 -8.49
N SER A 161 -8.44 4.85 -9.67
CA SER A 161 -7.88 5.45 -10.88
C SER A 161 -8.98 5.82 -11.86
N PRO A 162 -8.99 7.07 -12.37
CA PRO A 162 -9.97 7.50 -13.37
C PRO A 162 -9.82 6.73 -14.69
N PHE A 163 -8.70 6.05 -14.93
CA PHE A 163 -8.50 5.25 -16.14
C PHE A 163 -8.82 3.76 -15.92
N MET A 164 -9.51 3.40 -14.84
CA MET A 164 -9.80 2.02 -14.50
C MET A 164 -11.28 1.86 -14.14
N PRO A 165 -12.03 1.00 -14.85
CA PRO A 165 -13.42 0.77 -14.51
C PRO A 165 -13.56 0.12 -13.12
N MET A 166 -14.74 0.30 -12.52
CA MET A 166 -15.11 -0.39 -11.28
C MET A 166 -15.42 -1.86 -11.51
N ASP A 167 -15.95 -2.20 -12.70
CA ASP A 167 -16.24 -3.56 -13.12
C ASP A 167 -14.96 -4.26 -13.59
N VAL A 168 -14.16 -4.71 -12.63
CA VAL A 168 -12.94 -5.51 -12.84
C VAL A 168 -12.78 -6.56 -11.75
N ASP A 169 -12.23 -7.71 -12.11
CA ASP A 169 -11.84 -8.77 -11.20
C ASP A 169 -10.43 -8.52 -10.67
N TYR A 170 -10.25 -8.57 -9.35
CA TYR A 170 -8.93 -8.52 -8.72
C TYR A 170 -8.33 -9.91 -8.52
N ASP A 171 -7.02 -10.03 -8.76
CA ASP A 171 -6.19 -11.17 -8.36
C ASP A 171 -4.92 -10.62 -7.71
N TRP A 172 -4.88 -10.70 -6.38
CA TRP A 172 -3.80 -10.15 -5.58
C TRP A 172 -2.96 -11.27 -5.00
N ARG A 173 -1.64 -11.13 -5.09
CA ARG A 173 -0.67 -12.14 -4.67
C ARG A 173 0.39 -11.50 -3.80
N PHE A 174 0.69 -12.15 -2.69
CA PHE A 174 1.63 -11.66 -1.70
C PHE A 174 2.62 -12.76 -1.36
N SER A 175 3.91 -12.44 -1.31
CA SER A 175 4.88 -13.30 -0.66
C SER A 175 4.87 -13.06 0.86
N ARG A 176 5.31 -14.05 1.63
CA ARG A 176 5.68 -13.80 3.02
C ARG A 176 6.83 -12.76 3.08
N PRO A 177 6.76 -11.74 3.95
CA PRO A 177 7.88 -10.84 4.18
C PRO A 177 9.12 -11.63 4.65
N SER A 178 10.24 -11.47 3.94
CA SER A 178 11.52 -12.16 4.21
C SER A 178 12.68 -11.32 3.62
N ASP A 179 13.72 -11.94 3.07
CA ASP A 179 14.78 -11.20 2.36
C ASP A 179 14.24 -10.45 1.12
N ARG A 180 13.15 -10.97 0.54
CA ARG A 180 12.41 -10.35 -0.55
C ARG A 180 10.93 -10.27 -0.21
N LEU A 181 10.30 -9.17 -0.58
CA LEU A 181 8.87 -8.94 -0.45
C LEU A 181 8.29 -8.61 -1.83
N PHE A 182 7.29 -9.38 -2.21
CA PHE A 182 6.61 -9.29 -3.48
C PHE A 182 5.11 -9.08 -3.26
N VAL A 183 4.56 -8.07 -3.91
CA VAL A 183 3.11 -7.85 -4.03
C VAL A 183 2.76 -7.69 -5.49
N HIS A 184 1.79 -8.45 -5.97
CA HIS A 184 1.30 -8.36 -7.34
C HIS A 184 -0.21 -8.21 -7.33
N MET A 185 -0.70 -7.21 -8.05
CA MET A 185 -2.12 -6.95 -8.23
C MET A 185 -2.41 -7.03 -9.72
N GLU A 186 -3.32 -7.91 -10.11
CA GLU A 186 -3.79 -8.06 -11.47
C GLU A 186 -5.27 -7.71 -11.53
N ASN A 187 -5.65 -6.97 -12.57
CA ASN A 187 -7.02 -6.58 -12.83
C ASN A 187 -7.41 -7.14 -14.20
N SER A 188 -8.50 -7.90 -14.21
CA SER A 188 -9.07 -8.46 -15.43
C SER A 188 -10.48 -7.91 -15.65
N GLN A 189 -10.88 -7.83 -16.92
CA GLN A 189 -12.25 -7.48 -17.30
C GLN A 189 -12.68 -8.45 -18.40
N HIS A 190 -13.86 -9.08 -18.23
CA HIS A 190 -14.33 -10.14 -19.13
C HIS A 190 -13.27 -11.24 -19.34
N SER A 191 -12.59 -11.67 -18.26
CA SER A 191 -11.47 -12.63 -18.29
C SER A 191 -10.20 -12.19 -19.03
N ALA A 192 -10.16 -10.98 -19.59
CA ALA A 192 -8.97 -10.42 -20.22
C ALA A 192 -8.18 -9.55 -19.24
N LYS A 193 -6.87 -9.78 -19.13
CA LYS A 193 -5.98 -9.00 -18.27
C LYS A 193 -5.81 -7.59 -18.84
N ILE A 194 -6.31 -6.58 -18.13
CA ILE A 194 -6.25 -5.19 -18.58
C ILE A 194 -5.12 -4.40 -17.92
N PHE A 195 -4.74 -4.77 -16.69
CA PHE A 195 -3.73 -4.05 -15.91
C PHE A 195 -3.07 -4.95 -14.88
N ASP A 196 -1.78 -4.71 -14.62
CA ASP A 196 -1.08 -5.27 -13.46
C ASP A 196 -0.13 -4.26 -12.81
N ALA A 197 -0.02 -4.35 -11.48
CA ALA A 197 0.94 -3.65 -10.66
C ALA A 197 1.80 -4.67 -9.90
N THR A 198 3.12 -4.45 -9.89
CA THR A 198 4.06 -5.34 -9.19
C THR A 198 4.99 -4.51 -8.33
N LEU A 199 5.00 -4.80 -7.03
CA LEU A 199 5.95 -4.31 -6.04
C LEU A 199 6.95 -5.42 -5.74
N ASP A 200 8.24 -5.16 -5.98
CA ASP A 200 9.31 -6.12 -5.79
C ASP A 200 10.46 -5.46 -5.05
N LEU A 201 10.63 -5.82 -3.77
CA LEU A 201 11.53 -5.15 -2.84
C LEU A 201 12.44 -6.13 -2.11
N ASN A 202 13.67 -5.69 -1.83
CA ASN A 202 14.64 -6.43 -1.04
C ASN A 202 14.80 -5.81 0.35
N ARG A 203 14.89 -6.66 1.36
CA ARG A 203 15.06 -6.26 2.76
C ARG A 203 16.47 -5.71 2.98
N THR A 204 16.54 -4.60 3.69
CA THR A 204 17.75 -3.96 4.19
C THR A 204 17.54 -3.64 5.65
N GLU A 205 18.45 -4.05 6.52
CA GLU A 205 18.34 -3.73 7.94
C GLU A 205 18.36 -2.23 8.22
N ILE A 206 17.62 -1.81 9.24
CA ILE A 206 17.66 -0.43 9.73
C ILE A 206 18.97 -0.22 10.50
N ARG A 207 19.86 0.56 9.90
CA ARG A 207 21.14 1.03 10.45
C ARG A 207 21.26 2.53 10.15
N ALA A 208 22.11 3.25 10.88
CA ALA A 208 22.30 4.68 10.62
C ALA A 208 22.70 4.96 9.15
N GLY A 209 23.62 4.14 8.61
CA GLY A 209 24.05 4.24 7.22
C GLY A 209 22.96 3.92 6.19
N SER A 210 22.15 2.89 6.42
CA SER A 210 21.08 2.52 5.47
C SER A 210 19.96 3.56 5.44
N LEU A 211 19.58 4.10 6.61
CA LEU A 211 18.62 5.20 6.73
C LEU A 211 19.11 6.48 6.06
N ALA A 212 20.37 6.88 6.28
CA ALA A 212 20.96 8.05 5.63
C ALA A 212 21.04 7.86 4.11
N ARG A 213 21.46 6.68 3.66
CA ARG A 213 21.55 6.33 2.24
C ARG A 213 20.21 6.48 1.53
N VAL A 214 19.12 5.97 2.10
CA VAL A 214 17.82 6.08 1.41
C VAL A 214 17.34 7.52 1.33
N LEU A 215 17.53 8.35 2.37
CA LEU A 215 17.19 9.78 2.27
C LEU A 215 18.05 10.50 1.21
N ALA A 216 19.33 10.15 1.10
CA ALA A 216 20.22 10.73 0.08
C ALA A 216 19.93 10.22 -1.35
N THR A 217 19.47 8.98 -1.50
CA THR A 217 19.15 8.37 -2.81
C THR A 217 17.77 8.83 -3.31
N TYR A 218 16.86 9.10 -2.36
CA TYR A 218 15.45 9.38 -2.62
C TYR A 218 14.98 10.72 -2.02
N PRO A 219 15.75 11.84 -2.09
CA PRO A 219 15.46 13.05 -1.34
C PRO A 219 14.16 13.72 -1.77
N LEU A 220 13.83 13.62 -3.06
CA LEU A 220 12.60 14.13 -3.66
C LEU A 220 11.70 13.00 -4.16
N MET A 221 11.86 11.78 -3.65
CA MET A 221 11.15 10.61 -4.19
C MET A 221 9.63 10.80 -4.15
N THR A 222 9.10 11.38 -3.07
CA THR A 222 7.68 11.66 -2.98
C THR A 222 7.20 12.60 -4.10
N LEU A 223 7.90 13.73 -4.28
CA LEU A 223 7.59 14.71 -5.34
C LEU A 223 7.77 14.11 -6.74
N LYS A 224 8.82 13.32 -6.95
CA LYS A 224 9.10 12.64 -8.22
C LYS A 224 8.05 11.58 -8.54
N ILE A 225 7.58 10.83 -7.54
CA ILE A 225 6.50 9.85 -7.71
C ILE A 225 5.20 10.56 -8.06
N ILE A 226 4.84 11.63 -7.33
CA ILE A 226 3.63 12.41 -7.62
C ILE A 226 3.70 13.00 -9.03
N PHE A 227 4.77 13.71 -9.35
CA PHE A 227 4.96 14.27 -10.68
C PHE A 227 4.94 13.18 -11.76
N GLY A 228 5.58 12.04 -11.50
CA GLY A 228 5.56 10.86 -12.37
C GLY A 228 4.16 10.32 -12.59
N ILE A 229 3.35 10.17 -11.54
CA ILE A 229 1.97 9.70 -11.63
C ILE A 229 1.12 10.67 -12.44
N HIS A 230 1.22 11.97 -12.18
CA HIS A 230 0.48 12.99 -12.93
C HIS A 230 0.93 13.04 -14.40
N TRP A 231 2.23 12.89 -14.65
CA TRP A 231 2.77 12.82 -16.01
C TRP A 231 2.30 11.57 -16.78
N GLN A 232 2.24 10.42 -16.11
CA GLN A 232 1.68 9.21 -16.74
C GLN A 232 0.17 9.33 -16.95
N ALA A 233 -0.56 9.92 -16.01
CA ALA A 233 -1.98 10.22 -16.18
C ALA A 233 -2.23 11.12 -17.40
N LEU A 234 -1.42 12.18 -17.57
CA LEU A 234 -1.46 13.04 -18.76
C LEU A 234 -1.14 12.27 -20.04
N LYS A 235 -0.13 11.40 -20.03
CA LYS A 235 0.17 10.53 -21.19
C LYS A 235 -0.97 9.59 -21.53
N LEU A 236 -1.67 9.03 -20.54
CA LEU A 236 -2.85 8.19 -20.77
C LEU A 236 -3.99 9.00 -21.39
N PHE A 237 -4.21 10.22 -20.90
CA PHE A 237 -5.18 11.15 -21.47
C PHE A 237 -4.86 11.50 -22.93
N ILE A 238 -3.61 11.86 -23.24
CA ILE A 238 -3.15 12.13 -24.62
C ILE A 238 -3.29 10.88 -25.51
N LYS A 239 -3.13 9.68 -24.94
CA LYS A 239 -3.32 8.39 -25.64
C LYS A 239 -4.78 7.98 -25.80
N GLY A 240 -5.74 8.81 -25.39
CA GLY A 240 -7.17 8.54 -25.54
C GLY A 240 -7.70 7.42 -24.65
N VAL A 241 -7.04 7.13 -23.52
CA VAL A 241 -7.58 6.15 -22.56
C VAL A 241 -8.83 6.73 -21.91
N PRO A 242 -9.97 6.00 -21.91
CA PRO A 242 -11.22 6.50 -21.36
C PRO A 242 -11.06 6.93 -19.88
N VAL A 243 -11.68 8.05 -19.56
CA VAL A 243 -11.83 8.55 -18.19
C VAL A 243 -13.19 8.08 -17.68
N HIS A 244 -13.18 7.35 -16.58
CA HIS A 244 -14.36 6.93 -15.85
C HIS A 244 -14.63 7.91 -14.73
N ASP A 245 -15.89 8.32 -14.57
CA ASP A 245 -16.30 9.21 -13.51
C ASP A 245 -16.23 8.54 -12.14
N HIS A 246 -15.96 9.34 -11.12
CA HIS A 246 -16.07 8.88 -9.74
C HIS A 246 -17.52 8.49 -9.43
N PRO A 247 -17.78 7.32 -8.81
CA PRO A 247 -19.14 6.86 -8.54
C PRO A 247 -20.03 7.88 -7.83
N ASP A 248 -19.49 8.64 -6.87
CA ASP A 248 -20.24 9.70 -6.17
C ASP A 248 -20.58 10.91 -7.05
N LYS A 249 -19.74 11.26 -8.03
CA LYS A 249 -20.08 12.31 -9.01
C LYS A 249 -21.14 11.83 -9.99
N ALA A 250 -21.10 10.55 -10.37
CA ALA A 250 -22.15 9.95 -11.19
C ALA A 250 -23.49 9.85 -10.45
N ARG A 251 -23.49 9.69 -9.11
CA ARG A 251 -24.70 9.74 -8.28
C ARG A 251 -25.30 11.15 -8.24
N LEU A 252 -24.49 12.17 -7.96
CA LEU A 252 -24.93 13.58 -7.93
C LEU A 252 -25.43 14.08 -9.30
N ALA A 253 -24.80 13.65 -10.41
CA ALA A 253 -25.23 14.00 -11.76
C ALA A 253 -26.59 13.37 -12.13
N ARG A 254 -26.92 12.19 -11.60
CA ARG A 254 -28.23 11.54 -11.80
C ARG A 254 -29.34 12.14 -10.93
N GLU A 255 -28.99 12.70 -9.77
CA GLU A 255 -29.94 13.37 -8.87
C GLU A 255 -30.31 14.77 -9.37
N HIS A 256 -29.39 15.51 -10.01
CA HIS A 256 -29.69 16.82 -10.61
C HIS A 256 -30.35 16.76 -12.00
N ALA A 257 -30.40 15.57 -12.61
CA ALA A 257 -31.05 15.33 -13.91
C ALA A 257 -32.50 14.80 -13.78
N ARG A 258 -33.02 14.73 -12.55
CA ARG A 258 -34.43 14.44 -12.23
C ARG A 258 -35.10 15.69 -11.69
#